data_AF-A0A087S191-F1
#
_entry.id   AF-A0A087S191-F1
#
_cell.length_a   1.000
_cell.length_b   1.000
_cell.length_c   1.000
_cell.angle_alpha   90.00
_cell.angle_beta   90.00
_cell.angle_gamma   90.00
#
_symmetry.space_group_name_H-M   'P 1'
#
loop_
_entity.id
_entity.type
_entity.pdbx_description
1 polymer ?
#
loop_
_entity_poly.entity_id
_entity_poly.type
_entity_poly.pdbx_seq_one_letter_code
_entity_poly.pdbx_strand_id
1 'polypeptide(L)'
;MLRIAVILIISVIALGSFSTQSIFAHQPDFPVQTPEDILKFCEFFYEEYELFGLDGLVDLHPQYPNLRACAILYNHIAWSSTHQARDIVLIAEIEKYLGDSSFLKERHIKKFTTMPAWVIQDTERWTDGQYKDSLYAYGIRALIENNIISPKIVDNVSQRLCIDGLCAKETDYVTYSHTSKYGNTITEKFEVEKIDDDGIMINSKIVSEEGIKNHRFLLDEDSRIPVDDKCCKTEKFLYKTPIKIGDVIDEKYQVYGTVTYPIGNLLREGMVAENQDKTKVIVIDKQTGLLLNEKFEKTEITTNWEKTSVLQTNVFEESEGIQYHDLKIPAWWKTSAMWFTEGLTSEDEYVQALEYMIEKRILIV
;
A
#
# COMPACT_ATOMS: atom_id res chain seq x y z
N MET A 1 54.22 -53.30 14.08
CA MET A 1 53.04 -53.22 14.97
C MET A 1 52.83 -51.74 15.26
N LEU A 2 51.69 -51.07 15.11
CA LEU A 2 50.35 -51.39 14.66
C LEU A 2 49.64 -50.02 14.48
N ARG A 3 49.03 -49.79 13.30
CA ARG A 3 47.89 -48.90 12.98
C ARG A 3 47.90 -47.44 13.48
N ILE A 4 48.01 -46.49 12.54
CA ILE A 4 47.32 -45.19 12.65
C ILE A 4 46.37 -45.10 11.46
N ALA A 5 45.07 -45.05 11.77
CA ALA A 5 43.97 -45.07 10.82
C ALA A 5 43.83 -43.71 10.12
N VAL A 6 43.66 -43.76 8.80
CA VAL A 6 43.23 -42.64 7.96
C VAL A 6 41.72 -42.46 8.20
N ILE A 7 41.32 -41.34 8.80
CA ILE A 7 39.92 -40.92 8.89
C ILE A 7 39.69 -39.91 7.77
N LEU A 8 39.06 -40.37 6.69
CA LEU A 8 38.45 -39.54 5.66
C LEU A 8 37.10 -39.03 6.20
N ILE A 9 37.04 -37.78 6.64
CA ILE A 9 35.77 -37.09 6.88
C ILE A 9 35.31 -36.55 5.53
N ILE A 10 34.40 -37.28 4.89
CA ILE A 10 33.62 -36.77 3.76
C ILE A 10 32.53 -35.89 4.37
N SER A 11 32.78 -34.59 4.48
CA SER A 11 31.73 -33.61 4.73
C SER A 11 30.95 -33.38 3.44
N VAL A 12 29.90 -34.18 3.23
CA VAL A 12 28.83 -33.89 2.28
C VAL A 12 28.09 -32.66 2.80
N ILE A 13 28.49 -31.48 2.34
CA ILE A 13 27.65 -30.27 2.47
C ILE A 13 26.55 -30.46 1.43
N ALA A 14 25.43 -31.05 1.86
CA ALA A 14 24.18 -30.95 1.15
C ALA A 14 23.80 -29.47 1.17
N LEU A 15 24.10 -28.76 0.08
CA LEU A 15 23.49 -27.49 -0.25
C LEU A 15 22.00 -27.76 -0.51
N GLY A 16 21.25 -27.91 0.58
CA GLY A 16 19.82 -27.72 0.56
C GLY A 16 19.59 -26.27 0.19
N SER A 17 19.19 -26.05 -1.05
CA SER A 17 18.58 -24.81 -1.50
C SER A 17 17.35 -24.54 -0.63
N PHE A 18 17.56 -23.84 0.49
CA PHE A 18 16.48 -23.11 1.13
C PHE A 18 16.15 -21.95 0.20
N SER A 19 15.22 -22.21 -0.72
CA SER A 19 14.40 -21.18 -1.31
C SER A 19 13.64 -20.53 -0.15
N THR A 20 14.20 -19.48 0.43
CA THR A 20 13.43 -18.57 1.27
C THR A 20 12.48 -17.85 0.33
N GLN A 21 11.30 -18.43 0.11
CA GLN A 21 10.19 -17.69 -0.45
C GLN A 21 9.94 -16.52 0.51
N SER A 22 10.07 -15.34 -0.07
CA SER A 22 9.71 -14.07 0.53
C SER A 22 8.29 -14.13 1.07
N ILE A 23 8.16 -13.95 2.38
CA ILE A 23 6.87 -13.77 3.05
C ILE A 23 6.38 -12.36 2.66
N PHE A 24 5.70 -12.28 1.52
CA PHE A 24 4.92 -11.13 1.09
C PHE A 24 3.48 -11.34 1.55
N ALA A 25 2.84 -10.26 2.01
CA ALA A 25 1.40 -10.20 2.17
C ALA A 25 0.75 -10.43 0.79
N HIS A 26 0.37 -11.67 0.50
CA HIS A 26 -0.34 -12.02 -0.71
C HIS A 26 -1.83 -11.74 -0.51
N GLN A 27 -2.52 -11.25 -1.54
CA GLN A 27 -3.97 -11.09 -1.54
C GLN A 27 -4.61 -12.22 -2.37
N PRO A 28 -5.71 -12.84 -1.90
CA PRO A 28 -6.45 -13.81 -2.69
C PRO A 28 -7.07 -13.14 -3.92
N ASP A 29 -6.88 -13.74 -5.10
CA ASP A 29 -7.42 -13.28 -6.40
C ASP A 29 -8.78 -13.90 -6.73
N PHE A 30 -9.44 -14.52 -5.75
CA PHE A 30 -10.71 -15.23 -5.90
C PHE A 30 -11.78 -14.68 -4.96
N PRO A 31 -13.05 -14.63 -5.39
CA PRO A 31 -14.14 -14.23 -4.54
C PRO A 31 -14.44 -15.31 -3.50
N VAL A 32 -14.91 -14.90 -2.31
CA VAL A 32 -15.39 -15.81 -1.27
C VAL A 32 -16.92 -15.75 -1.27
N GLN A 33 -17.59 -16.77 -1.81
CA GLN A 33 -19.05 -16.80 -1.93
C GLN A 33 -19.68 -18.09 -1.40
N THR A 34 -18.91 -19.16 -1.26
CA THR A 34 -19.37 -20.47 -0.83
C THR A 34 -18.59 -20.96 0.39
N PRO A 35 -19.13 -21.92 1.18
CA PRO A 35 -18.35 -22.58 2.23
C PRO A 35 -17.02 -23.17 1.72
N GLU A 36 -16.99 -23.66 0.48
CA GLU A 36 -15.80 -24.13 -0.20
C GLU A 36 -14.78 -22.99 -0.41
N ASP A 37 -15.24 -21.81 -0.83
CA ASP A 37 -14.35 -20.65 -0.98
C ASP A 37 -13.82 -20.16 0.37
N ILE A 38 -14.59 -20.29 1.45
CA ILE A 38 -14.13 -19.97 2.81
C ILE A 38 -13.02 -20.94 3.24
N LEU A 39 -13.16 -22.23 2.93
CA LEU A 39 -12.10 -23.20 3.20
C LEU A 39 -10.83 -22.82 2.41
N LYS A 40 -10.95 -22.55 1.12
CA LYS A 40 -9.84 -22.12 0.26
C LYS A 40 -9.19 -20.82 0.74
N PHE A 41 -10.01 -19.88 1.21
CA PHE A 41 -9.55 -18.63 1.81
C PHE A 41 -8.72 -18.86 3.07
N CYS A 42 -9.16 -19.75 3.97
CA CYS A 42 -8.39 -20.08 5.17
C CYS A 42 -7.12 -20.86 4.82
N GLU A 43 -7.14 -21.74 3.82
CA GLU A 43 -5.93 -22.43 3.37
C GLU A 43 -4.88 -21.45 2.83
N PHE A 44 -5.32 -20.44 2.09
CA PHE A 44 -4.46 -19.40 1.53
C PHE A 44 -3.65 -18.66 2.62
N PHE A 45 -4.26 -18.38 3.78
CA PHE A 45 -3.60 -17.64 4.88
C PHE A 45 -2.92 -18.52 5.93
N TYR A 46 -2.89 -19.85 5.73
CA TYR A 46 -2.41 -20.76 6.77
C TYR A 46 -0.91 -20.64 7.03
N GLU A 47 -0.08 -20.45 6.01
CA GLU A 47 1.37 -20.27 6.19
C GLU A 47 1.69 -19.01 7.00
N GLU A 48 0.95 -17.92 6.76
CA GLU A 48 1.09 -16.69 7.53
C GLU A 48 0.58 -16.84 8.97
N TYR A 49 -0.51 -17.61 9.16
CA TYR A 49 -0.99 -17.98 10.49
C TYR A 49 0.07 -18.74 11.29
N GLU A 50 0.74 -19.73 10.70
CA GLU A 50 1.79 -20.51 11.37
C GLU A 50 2.97 -19.64 11.80
N LEU A 51 3.25 -18.57 11.04
CA LEU A 51 4.35 -17.67 11.31
C LEU A 51 4.02 -16.59 12.35
N PHE A 52 2.84 -15.97 12.26
CA PHE A 52 2.49 -14.77 13.02
C PHE A 52 1.45 -15.01 14.11
N GLY A 53 0.83 -16.19 14.15
CA GLY A 53 -0.32 -16.47 15.00
C GLY A 53 -1.56 -15.68 14.59
N LEU A 54 -2.68 -15.93 15.27
CA LEU A 54 -3.97 -15.35 14.89
C LEU A 54 -3.99 -13.82 14.96
N ASP A 55 -3.45 -13.25 16.04
CA ASP A 55 -3.45 -11.79 16.24
C ASP A 55 -2.52 -11.10 15.23
N GLY A 56 -1.35 -11.67 14.96
CA GLY A 56 -0.42 -11.14 13.95
C GLY A 56 -0.99 -11.23 12.54
N LEU A 57 -1.65 -12.33 12.20
CA LEU A 57 -2.34 -12.50 10.92
C LEU A 57 -3.45 -11.47 10.71
N VAL A 58 -4.25 -11.20 11.74
CA VAL A 58 -5.34 -10.20 11.69
C VAL A 58 -4.79 -8.77 11.58
N ASP A 59 -3.69 -8.48 12.27
CA ASP A 59 -3.05 -7.16 12.19
C ASP A 59 -2.33 -6.95 10.83
N LEU A 60 -1.83 -8.02 10.20
CA LEU A 60 -1.24 -7.99 8.84
C LEU A 60 -2.29 -7.84 7.74
N HIS A 61 -3.49 -8.40 7.96
CA HIS A 61 -4.59 -8.38 6.99
C HIS A 61 -5.87 -7.75 7.56
N PRO A 62 -5.83 -6.45 7.91
CA PRO A 62 -6.99 -5.75 8.47
C PRO A 62 -8.18 -5.65 7.50
N GLN A 63 -7.94 -5.83 6.19
CA GLN A 63 -8.98 -5.93 5.16
C GLN A 63 -9.78 -7.24 5.23
N TYR A 64 -9.27 -8.25 5.94
CA TYR A 64 -9.91 -9.56 6.09
C TYR A 64 -10.20 -9.88 7.57
N PRO A 65 -11.12 -9.15 8.23
CA PRO A 65 -11.43 -9.35 9.65
C PRO A 65 -11.95 -10.75 9.97
N ASN A 66 -12.41 -11.46 8.94
CA ASN A 66 -12.94 -12.82 9.02
C ASN A 66 -11.83 -13.87 9.19
N LEU A 67 -10.55 -13.50 9.11
CA LEU A 67 -9.42 -14.41 9.38
C LEU A 67 -9.50 -15.02 10.79
N ARG A 68 -10.18 -14.34 11.73
CA ARG A 68 -10.47 -14.89 13.05
C ARG A 68 -11.34 -16.14 13.01
N ALA A 69 -12.21 -16.29 12.01
CA ALA A 69 -13.02 -17.50 11.82
C ALA A 69 -12.17 -18.68 11.34
N CYS A 70 -11.08 -18.42 10.60
CA CYS A 70 -10.16 -19.49 10.18
C CYS A 70 -9.49 -20.19 11.35
N ALA A 71 -9.36 -19.54 12.52
CA ALA A 71 -8.87 -20.17 13.74
C ALA A 71 -9.70 -21.39 14.16
N ILE A 72 -10.99 -21.43 13.82
CA ILE A 72 -11.86 -22.58 14.10
C ILE A 72 -11.40 -23.77 13.26
N LEU A 73 -11.07 -23.53 12.00
CA LEU A 73 -10.60 -24.57 11.08
C LEU A 73 -9.17 -24.99 11.42
N TYR A 74 -8.27 -24.05 11.69
CA TYR A 74 -6.87 -24.35 12.01
C TYR A 74 -6.72 -25.21 13.28
N ASN A 75 -7.61 -25.04 14.26
CA ASN A 75 -7.64 -25.84 15.48
C ASN A 75 -8.45 -27.15 15.32
N HIS A 76 -9.10 -27.37 14.17
CA HIS A 76 -9.89 -28.56 13.93
C HIS A 76 -8.98 -29.76 13.58
N ILE A 77 -9.28 -30.94 14.14
CA ILE A 77 -8.48 -32.16 13.95
C ILE A 77 -8.33 -32.60 12.48
N ALA A 78 -9.26 -32.20 11.63
CA ALA A 78 -9.23 -32.52 10.21
C ALA A 78 -8.28 -31.61 9.40
N TRP A 79 -7.84 -30.48 9.96
CA TRP A 79 -7.05 -29.48 9.23
C TRP A 79 -5.77 -30.05 8.62
N SER A 80 -5.01 -30.83 9.40
CA SER A 80 -3.76 -31.47 8.97
C SER A 80 -3.95 -32.89 8.42
N SER A 81 -5.19 -33.33 8.20
CA SER A 81 -5.48 -34.69 7.73
C SER A 81 -5.15 -34.85 6.24
N THR A 82 -4.61 -36.01 5.86
CA THR A 82 -4.41 -36.39 4.44
C THR A 82 -5.58 -37.22 3.90
N HIS A 83 -6.66 -37.39 4.67
CA HIS A 83 -7.80 -38.21 4.28
C HIS A 83 -8.64 -37.53 3.19
N GLN A 84 -9.13 -38.31 2.22
CA GLN A 84 -9.94 -37.82 1.09
C GLN A 84 -11.22 -37.06 1.47
N ALA A 85 -11.70 -37.24 2.71
CA ALA A 85 -12.90 -36.58 3.24
C ALA A 85 -12.59 -35.36 4.13
N ARG A 86 -11.33 -34.91 4.20
CA ARG A 86 -10.93 -33.74 5.00
C ARG A 86 -11.82 -32.54 4.71
N ASP A 87 -11.92 -32.18 3.43
CA ASP A 87 -12.60 -30.94 3.02
C ASP A 87 -14.08 -31.00 3.35
N ILE A 88 -14.72 -32.16 3.16
CA ILE A 88 -16.12 -32.40 3.55
C ILE A 88 -16.33 -32.12 5.05
N VAL A 89 -15.40 -32.55 5.91
CA VAL A 89 -15.50 -32.34 7.36
C VAL A 89 -15.27 -30.87 7.72
N LEU A 90 -14.28 -30.22 7.10
CA LEU A 90 -13.99 -28.81 7.35
C LEU A 90 -15.12 -27.91 6.84
N ILE A 91 -15.67 -28.20 5.66
CA ILE A 91 -16.84 -27.50 5.11
C ILE A 91 -18.04 -27.67 6.04
N ALA A 92 -18.30 -28.87 6.54
CA ALA A 92 -19.39 -29.08 7.51
C ALA A 92 -19.19 -28.28 8.81
N GLU A 93 -17.94 -28.10 9.28
CA GLU A 93 -17.65 -27.24 10.44
C GLU A 93 -17.84 -25.75 10.10
N ILE A 94 -17.51 -25.31 8.87
CA ILE A 94 -17.83 -23.97 8.36
C ILE A 94 -19.35 -23.77 8.34
N GLU A 95 -20.11 -24.70 7.76
CA GLU A 95 -21.57 -24.64 7.68
C GLU A 95 -22.21 -24.58 9.07
N LYS A 96 -21.69 -25.36 10.02
CA LYS A 96 -22.11 -25.33 11.42
C LYS A 96 -21.78 -24.00 12.10
N TYR A 97 -20.60 -23.43 11.83
CA TYR A 97 -20.20 -22.11 12.35
C TYR A 97 -21.05 -20.98 11.79
N LEU A 98 -21.35 -21.01 10.49
CA LEU A 98 -22.30 -20.11 9.85
C LEU A 98 -23.72 -20.33 10.39
N GLY A 99 -24.03 -21.55 10.86
CA GLY A 99 -25.25 -21.91 11.58
C GLY A 99 -26.54 -21.57 10.82
N ASP A 100 -27.62 -21.28 11.56
CA ASP A 100 -28.83 -20.65 11.03
C ASP A 100 -28.75 -19.11 11.08
N SER A 101 -27.59 -18.58 11.44
CA SER A 101 -27.36 -17.15 11.56
C SER A 101 -27.36 -16.50 10.17
N SER A 102 -28.46 -15.86 9.83
CA SER A 102 -28.59 -15.11 8.58
C SER A 102 -27.48 -14.05 8.45
N PHE A 103 -27.06 -13.44 9.56
CA PHE A 103 -26.03 -12.39 9.54
C PHE A 103 -24.62 -12.91 9.21
N LEU A 104 -24.25 -14.10 9.68
CA LEU A 104 -22.93 -14.70 9.33
C LEU A 104 -22.92 -15.15 7.87
N LYS A 105 -24.04 -15.68 7.37
CA LYS A 105 -24.20 -16.01 5.95
C LYS A 105 -24.14 -14.75 5.07
N GLU A 106 -24.81 -13.67 5.46
CA GLU A 106 -24.78 -12.39 4.74
C GLU A 106 -23.36 -11.82 4.61
N ARG A 107 -22.56 -11.89 5.69
CA ARG A 107 -21.17 -11.40 5.71
C ARG A 107 -20.24 -12.10 4.71
N HIS A 108 -20.56 -13.34 4.34
CA HIS A 108 -19.65 -14.23 3.61
C HIS A 108 -20.13 -14.70 2.24
N ILE A 109 -21.43 -14.65 1.95
CA ILE A 109 -22.02 -15.42 0.84
C ILE A 109 -22.83 -14.53 -0.12
N LYS A 110 -23.26 -13.32 0.29
CA LYS A 110 -24.27 -12.58 -0.47
C LYS A 110 -23.90 -11.11 -0.72
N LYS A 111 -24.22 -10.64 -1.94
CA LYS A 111 -24.41 -9.21 -2.19
C LYS A 111 -25.69 -8.73 -1.52
N PHE A 112 -25.65 -7.57 -0.87
CA PHE A 112 -26.76 -7.03 -0.10
C PHE A 112 -27.20 -5.67 -0.66
N THR A 113 -28.49 -5.35 -0.56
CA THR A 113 -29.11 -4.14 -1.15
C THR A 113 -29.60 -3.16 -0.08
N THR A 114 -29.51 -3.53 1.19
CA THR A 114 -29.85 -2.74 2.38
C THR A 114 -28.79 -3.00 3.44
N MET A 115 -28.68 -2.14 4.46
CA MET A 115 -27.70 -2.33 5.53
C MET A 115 -27.82 -3.73 6.14
N PRO A 116 -26.78 -4.57 6.07
CA PRO A 116 -26.86 -5.93 6.57
C PRO A 116 -26.70 -5.96 8.10
N ALA A 117 -27.34 -6.93 8.75
CA ALA A 117 -27.40 -7.00 10.20
C ALA A 117 -26.00 -7.12 10.85
N TRP A 118 -25.05 -7.74 10.17
CA TRP A 118 -23.68 -7.88 10.68
C TRP A 118 -22.92 -6.55 10.74
N VAL A 119 -23.20 -5.60 9.82
CA VAL A 119 -22.56 -4.27 9.86
C VAL A 119 -23.07 -3.48 11.07
N ILE A 120 -24.35 -3.61 11.40
CA ILE A 120 -24.95 -3.00 12.59
C ILE A 120 -24.28 -3.56 13.85
N GLN A 121 -24.17 -4.89 13.97
CA GLN A 121 -23.52 -5.53 15.12
C GLN A 121 -22.03 -5.19 15.25
N ASP A 122 -21.28 -5.12 14.15
CA ASP A 122 -19.88 -4.73 14.19
C ASP A 122 -19.73 -3.24 14.57
N THR A 123 -20.70 -2.41 14.17
CA THR A 123 -20.78 -1.00 14.60
C THR A 123 -21.02 -0.91 16.11
N GLU A 124 -21.95 -1.67 16.68
CA GLU A 124 -22.19 -1.73 18.13
C GLU A 124 -20.91 -2.12 18.90
N ARG A 125 -20.21 -3.17 18.45
CA ARG A 125 -18.96 -3.62 19.08
C ARG A 125 -17.86 -2.55 19.00
N TRP A 126 -17.83 -1.79 17.91
CA TRP A 126 -16.88 -0.70 17.73
C TRP A 126 -17.18 0.51 18.63
N THR A 127 -18.46 0.87 18.79
CA THR A 127 -18.89 1.93 19.70
C THR A 127 -18.65 1.56 21.16
N ASP A 128 -18.79 0.27 21.51
CA ASP A 128 -18.45 -0.28 22.84
C ASP A 128 -16.94 -0.41 23.10
N GLY A 129 -16.10 -0.09 22.11
CA GLY A 129 -14.64 -0.19 22.22
C GLY A 129 -14.09 -1.61 22.18
N GLN A 130 -14.93 -2.60 21.86
CA GLN A 130 -14.51 -3.99 21.68
C GLN A 130 -13.75 -4.16 20.35
N TYR A 131 -14.07 -3.34 19.34
CA TYR A 131 -13.46 -3.38 18.00
C TYR A 131 -12.57 -2.18 17.72
N LYS A 132 -11.46 -2.41 16.99
CA LYS A 132 -10.56 -1.38 16.46
C LYS A 132 -11.24 -0.66 15.28
N ASP A 133 -10.82 0.57 15.00
CA ASP A 133 -11.30 1.37 13.87
C ASP A 133 -11.17 0.65 12.51
N SER A 134 -10.14 -0.18 12.34
CA SER A 134 -9.95 -1.00 11.14
C SER A 134 -11.10 -1.96 10.87
N LEU A 135 -11.70 -2.54 11.92
CA LEU A 135 -12.84 -3.47 11.81
C LEU A 135 -14.13 -2.74 11.44
N TYR A 136 -14.34 -1.54 11.98
CA TYR A 136 -15.47 -0.71 11.59
C TYR A 136 -15.35 -0.22 10.14
N ALA A 137 -14.16 0.23 9.73
CA ALA A 137 -13.89 0.64 8.36
C ALA A 137 -14.18 -0.47 7.35
N TYR A 138 -13.95 -1.74 7.70
CA TYR A 138 -14.35 -2.87 6.84
C TYR A 138 -15.86 -2.91 6.58
N GLY A 139 -16.69 -2.69 7.61
CA GLY A 139 -18.14 -2.60 7.44
C GLY A 139 -18.50 -1.54 6.40
N ILE A 140 -17.87 -0.37 6.48
CA ILE A 140 -18.08 0.73 5.53
C ILE A 140 -17.63 0.35 4.11
N ARG A 141 -16.49 -0.31 3.93
CA ARG A 141 -16.05 -0.81 2.61
C ARG A 141 -17.06 -1.76 1.99
N ALA A 142 -17.57 -2.70 2.79
CA ALA A 142 -18.56 -3.65 2.32
C ALA A 142 -19.83 -2.94 1.84
N LEU A 143 -20.25 -1.85 2.51
CA LEU A 143 -21.37 -1.03 2.05
C LEU A 143 -21.10 -0.30 0.74
N ILE A 144 -19.87 0.18 0.51
CA ILE A 144 -19.44 0.81 -0.75
C ILE A 144 -19.42 -0.22 -1.89
N GLU A 145 -18.78 -1.37 -1.69
CA GLU A 145 -18.69 -2.46 -2.67
C GLU A 145 -20.06 -2.98 -3.12
N ASN A 146 -21.05 -2.88 -2.24
CA ASN A 146 -22.43 -3.27 -2.49
C ASN A 146 -23.35 -2.11 -2.92
N ASN A 147 -22.80 -0.91 -3.16
CA ASN A 147 -23.51 0.30 -3.59
C ASN A 147 -24.63 0.75 -2.64
N ILE A 148 -24.50 0.50 -1.34
CA ILE A 148 -25.38 1.08 -0.31
C ILE A 148 -24.94 2.48 0.04
N ILE A 149 -23.63 2.68 0.13
CA ILE A 149 -23.01 4.00 0.22
C ILE A 149 -22.45 4.30 -1.16
N SER A 150 -22.88 5.41 -1.75
CA SER A 150 -22.40 5.88 -3.05
C SER A 150 -22.00 7.35 -2.90
N PRO A 151 -20.87 7.62 -2.22
CA PRO A 151 -20.46 8.99 -1.96
C PRO A 151 -20.26 9.71 -3.29
N LYS A 152 -20.75 10.94 -3.41
CA LYS A 152 -20.50 11.77 -4.59
C LYS A 152 -19.07 12.27 -4.49
N ILE A 153 -18.13 11.43 -4.93
CA ILE A 153 -16.76 11.87 -5.13
C ILE A 153 -16.84 13.04 -6.13
N VAL A 154 -16.64 14.27 -5.65
CA VAL A 154 -16.62 15.46 -6.50
C VAL A 154 -15.39 15.32 -7.41
N ASP A 155 -15.67 14.91 -8.64
CA ASP A 155 -14.74 14.30 -9.58
C ASP A 155 -13.88 15.33 -10.33
N ASN A 156 -13.03 16.06 -9.60
CA ASN A 156 -11.95 16.85 -10.24
C ASN A 156 -10.64 16.91 -9.42
N VAL A 157 -10.59 16.29 -8.23
CA VAL A 157 -9.42 16.32 -7.32
C VAL A 157 -8.90 14.90 -7.02
N SER A 158 -9.55 13.85 -7.53
CA SER A 158 -9.23 12.45 -7.19
C SER A 158 -8.51 11.68 -8.28
N GLN A 159 -8.62 12.11 -9.54
CA GLN A 159 -7.90 11.52 -10.67
C GLN A 159 -6.60 12.29 -10.92
N ARG A 160 -5.48 11.56 -11.12
CA ARG A 160 -4.24 12.19 -11.59
C ARG A 160 -4.52 12.84 -12.93
N LEU A 161 -4.35 14.16 -13.02
CA LEU A 161 -4.42 14.87 -14.27
C LEU A 161 -3.15 14.53 -15.06
N CYS A 162 -3.33 13.93 -16.23
CA CYS A 162 -2.23 13.57 -17.12
C CYS A 162 -2.19 14.53 -18.31
N ILE A 163 -1.16 15.37 -18.38
CA ILE A 163 -0.90 16.27 -19.51
C ILE A 163 0.43 15.84 -20.14
N ASP A 164 0.40 15.47 -21.43
CA ASP A 164 1.59 15.06 -22.19
C ASP A 164 2.47 14.00 -21.50
N GLY A 165 1.83 13.00 -20.89
CA GLY A 165 2.51 11.89 -20.21
C GLY A 165 3.07 12.21 -18.82
N LEU A 166 2.80 13.41 -18.29
CA LEU A 166 3.05 13.82 -16.91
C LEU A 166 1.74 13.72 -16.12
N CYS A 167 1.71 12.83 -15.14
CA CYS A 167 0.52 12.60 -14.32
C CYS A 167 0.75 13.08 -12.90
N ALA A 168 -0.03 14.07 -12.45
CA ALA A 168 0.04 14.61 -11.09
C ALA A 168 -1.37 14.87 -10.54
N LYS A 169 -1.49 14.84 -9.21
CA LYS A 169 -2.71 15.14 -8.48
C LYS A 169 -2.42 16.22 -7.44
N GLU A 170 -3.35 17.16 -7.24
CA GLU A 170 -3.29 18.05 -6.09
C GLU A 170 -3.29 17.20 -4.80
N THR A 171 -2.29 17.35 -3.93
CA THR A 171 -1.91 16.46 -2.79
C THR A 171 -0.89 15.36 -3.07
N ASP A 172 -0.45 15.13 -4.31
CA ASP A 172 0.69 14.24 -4.54
C ASP A 172 1.92 14.79 -3.83
N TYR A 173 2.66 13.93 -3.14
CA TYR A 173 3.91 14.28 -2.50
C TYR A 173 4.95 13.20 -2.73
N VAL A 174 6.21 13.61 -2.70
CA VAL A 174 7.36 12.71 -2.68
C VAL A 174 8.40 13.25 -1.71
N THR A 175 8.91 12.37 -0.87
CA THR A 175 9.97 12.68 0.07
C THR A 175 11.25 11.98 -0.37
N TYR A 176 12.31 12.75 -0.57
CA TYR A 176 13.64 12.28 -0.91
C TYR A 176 14.59 12.37 0.26
N SER A 177 15.52 11.41 0.32
CA SER A 177 16.76 11.49 1.08
C SER A 177 17.89 11.84 0.13
N HIS A 178 18.64 12.88 0.45
CA HIS A 178 19.84 13.27 -0.28
C HIS A 178 21.06 13.08 0.59
N THR A 179 22.05 12.33 0.10
CA THR A 179 23.30 12.03 0.81
C THR A 179 24.47 12.62 0.04
N SER A 180 25.30 13.40 0.76
CA SER A 180 26.52 13.98 0.19
C SER A 180 27.65 12.96 0.21
N LYS A 181 28.71 13.23 -0.55
CA LYS A 181 29.97 12.48 -0.51
C LYS A 181 30.65 12.43 0.86
N TYR A 182 30.24 13.30 1.78
CA TYR A 182 30.76 13.37 3.15
C TYR A 182 29.87 12.63 4.16
N GLY A 183 28.80 11.97 3.70
CA GLY A 183 27.85 11.23 4.54
C GLY A 183 26.71 12.08 5.12
N ASN A 184 26.79 13.41 5.01
CA ASN A 184 25.70 14.29 5.45
C ASN A 184 24.43 14.00 4.67
N THR A 185 23.31 13.85 5.38
CA THR A 185 22.01 13.52 4.78
C THR A 185 20.99 14.59 5.11
N ILE A 186 20.21 15.01 4.11
CA ILE A 186 19.05 15.89 4.28
C ILE A 186 17.80 15.19 3.74
N THR A 187 16.64 15.63 4.23
CA THR A 187 15.34 15.18 3.70
C THR A 187 14.66 16.34 3.00
N GLU A 188 14.13 16.10 1.81
CA GLU A 188 13.32 17.08 1.07
C GLU A 188 11.98 16.48 0.69
N LYS A 189 10.89 17.14 1.09
CA LYS A 189 9.52 16.80 0.67
C LYS A 189 9.06 17.79 -0.39
N PHE A 190 8.66 17.28 -1.56
CA PHE A 190 7.91 18.02 -2.57
C PHE A 190 6.44 17.65 -2.47
N GLU A 191 5.56 18.66 -2.50
CA GLU A 191 4.11 18.49 -2.42
C GLU A 191 3.44 19.35 -3.49
N VAL A 192 2.57 18.73 -4.30
CA VAL A 192 1.78 19.41 -5.32
C VAL A 192 0.70 20.24 -4.64
N GLU A 193 0.88 21.56 -4.69
CA GLU A 193 -0.02 22.51 -4.08
C GLU A 193 -1.24 22.77 -4.97
N LYS A 194 -1.02 22.98 -6.26
CA LYS A 194 -2.06 23.34 -7.23
C LYS A 194 -1.62 22.94 -8.64
N ILE A 195 -2.59 22.55 -9.47
CA ILE A 195 -2.41 22.35 -10.90
C ILE A 195 -3.39 23.26 -11.65
N ASP A 196 -2.89 24.14 -12.50
CA ASP A 196 -3.70 25.05 -13.32
C ASP A 196 -3.10 25.27 -14.71
N ASP A 197 -3.68 26.19 -15.49
CA ASP A 197 -3.22 26.53 -16.83
C ASP A 197 -1.78 27.10 -16.84
N ASP A 198 -1.28 27.62 -15.71
CA ASP A 198 0.08 28.14 -15.57
C ASP A 198 1.10 27.03 -15.25
N GLY A 199 0.65 25.82 -14.84
CA GLY A 199 1.47 24.64 -14.64
C GLY A 199 1.28 23.96 -13.29
N ILE A 200 2.35 23.35 -12.76
CA ILE A 200 2.31 22.60 -11.48
C ILE A 200 3.07 23.39 -10.41
N MET A 201 2.33 23.87 -9.41
CA MET A 201 2.89 24.56 -8.24
C MET A 201 3.32 23.57 -7.16
N ILE A 202 4.57 23.70 -6.71
CA ILE A 202 5.19 22.80 -5.73
C ILE A 202 5.57 23.56 -4.46
N ASN A 203 5.19 22.99 -3.32
CA ASN A 203 5.73 23.33 -2.01
C ASN A 203 6.86 22.35 -1.66
N SER A 204 8.07 22.89 -1.45
CA SER A 204 9.24 22.13 -1.02
C SER A 204 9.58 22.42 0.44
N LYS A 205 9.80 21.37 1.22
CA LYS A 205 10.26 21.45 2.61
C LYS A 205 11.55 20.65 2.78
N ILE A 206 12.64 21.35 3.10
CA ILE A 206 13.93 20.75 3.41
C ILE A 206 14.11 20.68 4.92
N VAL A 207 14.57 19.53 5.41
CA VAL A 207 14.98 19.31 6.79
C VAL A 207 16.45 18.93 6.82
N SER A 208 17.26 19.73 7.49
CA SER A 208 18.69 19.49 7.72
C SER A 208 19.10 19.84 9.15
N GLU A 209 20.36 19.61 9.52
CA GLU A 209 20.91 20.03 10.81
C GLU A 209 20.84 21.55 11.05
N GLU A 210 20.85 22.34 9.97
CA GLU A 210 20.72 23.81 10.03
C GLU A 210 19.28 24.28 10.28
N GLY A 211 18.31 23.36 10.26
CA GLY A 211 16.89 23.63 10.48
C GLY A 211 16.02 23.32 9.26
N ILE A 212 14.86 23.96 9.21
CA ILE A 212 13.83 23.73 8.19
C ILE A 212 13.82 24.90 7.22
N LYS A 213 13.92 24.63 5.92
CA LYS A 213 13.81 25.63 4.84
C LYS A 213 12.63 25.28 3.94
N ASN A 214 11.71 26.21 3.75
CA ASN A 214 10.56 26.04 2.86
C ASN A 214 10.75 26.87 1.59
N HIS A 215 10.42 26.27 0.45
CA HIS A 215 10.46 26.92 -0.86
C HIS A 215 9.14 26.67 -1.57
N ARG A 216 8.80 27.56 -2.49
CA ARG A 216 7.61 27.44 -3.32
C ARG A 216 7.97 27.88 -4.72
N PHE A 217 7.73 27.02 -5.70
CA PHE A 217 8.11 27.28 -7.09
C PHE A 217 7.13 26.59 -8.06
N LEU A 218 7.07 27.14 -9.27
CA LEU A 218 6.34 26.58 -10.40
C LEU A 218 7.30 25.70 -11.21
N LEU A 219 6.88 24.50 -11.59
CA LEU A 219 7.66 23.67 -12.51
C LEU A 219 7.67 24.30 -13.92
N ASP A 220 8.79 24.17 -14.64
CA ASP A 220 8.84 24.57 -16.05
C ASP A 220 8.07 23.59 -16.96
N GLU A 221 7.97 23.91 -18.25
CA GLU A 221 7.29 23.09 -19.27
C GLU A 221 7.85 21.66 -19.39
N ASP A 222 9.08 21.44 -18.92
CA ASP A 222 9.77 20.15 -18.89
C ASP A 222 9.74 19.49 -17.50
N SER A 223 8.93 19.99 -16.56
CA SER A 223 8.85 19.54 -15.16
C SER A 223 10.15 19.69 -14.36
N ARG A 224 11.00 20.66 -14.71
CA ARG A 224 12.25 20.96 -14.00
C ARG A 224 12.02 22.04 -12.96
N ILE A 225 12.87 22.00 -11.93
CA ILE A 225 12.91 23.00 -10.87
C ILE A 225 13.65 24.26 -11.41
N PRO A 226 13.06 25.47 -11.29
CA PRO A 226 13.67 26.72 -11.77
C PRO A 226 15.08 26.99 -11.23
N VAL A 227 15.91 27.61 -12.08
CA VAL A 227 17.36 27.81 -11.86
C VAL A 227 17.67 28.70 -10.67
N ASP A 228 16.84 29.70 -10.38
CA ASP A 228 17.05 30.61 -9.26
C ASP A 228 16.75 29.96 -7.89
N ASP A 229 16.07 28.80 -7.90
CA ASP A 229 15.74 27.96 -6.75
C ASP A 229 16.57 26.65 -6.71
N LYS A 230 17.55 26.48 -7.63
CA LYS A 230 18.40 25.27 -7.81
C LYS A 230 19.43 25.01 -6.73
N CYS A 231 19.33 25.58 -5.52
CA CYS A 231 20.40 25.36 -4.56
C CYS A 231 20.42 23.91 -4.06
N CYS A 232 21.33 23.12 -4.65
CA CYS A 232 21.76 21.77 -4.28
C CYS A 232 20.62 20.73 -4.29
N LYS A 233 19.93 20.48 -5.40
CA LYS A 233 18.77 19.56 -5.43
C LYS A 233 18.66 18.73 -6.70
N THR A 234 17.85 17.67 -6.64
CA THR A 234 17.36 16.93 -7.80
C THR A 234 16.75 17.88 -8.82
N GLU A 235 17.27 17.90 -10.04
CA GLU A 235 16.84 18.85 -11.09
C GLU A 235 15.39 18.63 -11.56
N LYS A 236 14.92 17.38 -11.44
CA LYS A 236 13.63 16.90 -11.93
C LYS A 236 13.26 15.60 -11.24
N PHE A 237 12.06 15.53 -10.68
CA PHE A 237 11.57 14.34 -9.96
C PHE A 237 10.44 13.60 -10.68
N LEU A 238 9.91 14.16 -11.78
CA LEU A 238 8.83 13.58 -12.57
C LEU A 238 9.20 13.59 -14.06
N TYR A 239 9.08 12.45 -14.72
CA TYR A 239 9.43 12.24 -16.12
C TYR A 239 8.21 11.79 -16.94
N LYS A 240 8.22 12.12 -18.23
CA LYS A 240 7.15 11.75 -19.17
C LYS A 240 7.12 10.23 -19.35
N THR A 241 5.93 9.66 -19.28
CA THR A 241 5.66 8.24 -19.57
C THR A 241 4.90 8.08 -20.90
N PRO A 242 4.97 6.91 -21.57
CA PRO A 242 5.71 5.70 -21.21
C PRO A 242 7.21 5.79 -21.56
N ILE A 243 8.06 5.12 -20.80
CA ILE A 243 9.52 5.03 -21.02
C ILE A 243 9.88 3.60 -21.45
N LYS A 244 10.71 3.46 -22.49
CA LYS A 244 11.16 2.18 -23.05
C LYS A 244 12.68 2.09 -23.13
N ILE A 245 13.18 0.86 -23.19
CA ILE A 245 14.61 0.60 -23.42
C ILE A 245 14.98 1.13 -24.81
N GLY A 246 16.07 1.89 -24.89
CA GLY A 246 16.51 2.58 -26.10
C GLY A 246 16.09 4.05 -26.19
N ASP A 247 15.17 4.50 -25.35
CA ASP A 247 14.75 5.91 -25.33
C ASP A 247 15.88 6.82 -24.80
N VAL A 248 15.84 8.08 -25.25
CA VAL A 248 16.71 9.15 -24.74
C VAL A 248 15.84 10.17 -23.99
N ILE A 249 16.04 10.27 -22.68
CA ILE A 249 15.27 11.13 -21.77
C ILE A 249 16.02 12.45 -21.57
N ASP A 250 15.28 13.56 -21.66
CA ASP A 250 15.80 14.95 -21.54
C ASP A 250 17.03 15.21 -22.43
N GLU A 251 17.12 14.53 -23.58
CA GLU A 251 18.25 14.59 -24.53
C GLU A 251 19.62 14.17 -23.93
N LYS A 252 19.65 13.69 -22.67
CA LYS A 252 20.90 13.43 -21.93
C LYS A 252 21.03 12.01 -21.41
N TYR A 253 19.93 11.32 -21.09
CA TYR A 253 19.98 9.99 -20.47
C TYR A 253 19.52 8.90 -21.44
N GLN A 254 20.36 7.89 -21.66
CA GLN A 254 20.02 6.73 -22.45
C GLN A 254 19.46 5.62 -21.55
N VAL A 255 18.25 5.14 -21.84
CA VAL A 255 17.60 4.05 -21.11
C VAL A 255 18.15 2.71 -21.61
N TYR A 256 18.72 1.90 -20.72
CA TYR A 256 19.39 0.65 -21.10
C TYR A 256 18.88 -0.61 -20.38
N GLY A 257 18.03 -0.48 -19.36
CA GLY A 257 17.54 -1.65 -18.62
C GLY A 257 16.42 -1.35 -17.66
N THR A 258 16.02 -2.39 -16.93
CA THR A 258 14.99 -2.35 -15.88
C THR A 258 15.53 -2.91 -14.57
N VAL A 259 15.00 -2.43 -13.45
CA VAL A 259 15.35 -2.89 -12.10
C VAL A 259 14.10 -2.92 -11.22
N THR A 260 14.04 -3.84 -10.27
CA THR A 260 13.05 -3.78 -9.19
C THR A 260 13.59 -2.91 -8.07
N TYR A 261 12.89 -1.82 -7.74
CA TYR A 261 13.30 -0.84 -6.74
C TYR A 261 12.38 -0.87 -5.51
N PRO A 262 12.91 -1.12 -4.30
CA PRO A 262 12.11 -1.15 -3.08
C PRO A 262 11.92 0.26 -2.49
N ILE A 263 10.69 0.57 -2.04
CA ILE A 263 10.32 1.83 -1.39
C ILE A 263 9.44 1.49 -0.18
N GLY A 264 10.04 1.45 1.01
CA GLY A 264 9.37 0.86 2.17
C GLY A 264 9.02 -0.61 1.88
N ASN A 265 7.73 -0.94 1.90
CA ASN A 265 7.20 -2.28 1.58
C ASN A 265 6.79 -2.46 0.12
N LEU A 266 6.85 -1.39 -0.70
CA LEU A 266 6.45 -1.43 -2.10
C LEU A 266 7.62 -1.84 -2.98
N LEU A 267 7.35 -2.70 -3.97
CA LEU A 267 8.30 -3.05 -5.03
C LEU A 267 7.82 -2.43 -6.35
N ARG A 268 8.66 -1.61 -6.96
CA ARG A 268 8.35 -0.89 -8.19
C ARG A 268 9.27 -1.33 -9.32
N GLU A 269 8.74 -1.43 -10.53
CA GLU A 269 9.56 -1.66 -11.72
C GLU A 269 10.09 -0.30 -12.20
N GLY A 270 11.42 -0.11 -12.13
CA GLY A 270 12.11 1.11 -12.56
C GLY A 270 12.88 0.92 -13.87
N MET A 271 12.85 1.92 -14.73
CA MET A 271 13.70 2.07 -15.91
C MET A 271 15.03 2.68 -15.51
N VAL A 272 16.15 2.07 -15.90
CA VAL A 272 17.49 2.55 -15.61
C VAL A 272 18.04 3.32 -16.80
N ALA A 273 18.47 4.55 -16.56
CA ALA A 273 19.06 5.41 -17.57
C ALA A 273 20.38 6.02 -17.10
N GLU A 274 21.31 6.21 -18.03
CA GLU A 274 22.64 6.76 -17.75
C GLU A 274 22.95 7.91 -18.70
N ASN A 275 23.68 8.92 -18.22
CA ASN A 275 24.09 10.02 -19.09
C ASN A 275 25.25 9.63 -20.01
N GLN A 276 25.44 10.38 -21.10
CA GLN A 276 26.49 10.10 -22.09
C GLN A 276 27.91 9.96 -21.48
N ASP A 277 28.23 10.74 -20.45
CA ASP A 277 29.54 10.74 -19.79
C ASP A 277 29.73 9.63 -18.73
N LYS A 278 28.67 8.84 -18.49
CA LYS A 278 28.60 7.78 -17.45
C LYS A 278 28.97 8.28 -16.06
N THR A 279 28.56 9.51 -15.77
CA THR A 279 28.79 10.15 -14.47
C THR A 279 27.56 10.13 -13.60
N LYS A 280 26.40 9.81 -14.17
CA LYS A 280 25.11 9.88 -13.49
C LYS A 280 24.19 8.78 -13.99
N VAL A 281 23.67 8.01 -13.03
CA VAL A 281 22.66 6.97 -13.26
C VAL A 281 21.39 7.38 -12.55
N ILE A 282 20.26 7.24 -13.23
CA ILE A 282 18.93 7.47 -12.67
C ILE A 282 18.06 6.22 -12.82
N VAL A 283 17.16 6.04 -11.87
CA VAL A 283 16.10 5.03 -11.90
C VAL A 283 14.78 5.75 -11.86
N ILE A 284 13.92 5.52 -12.84
CA ILE A 284 12.62 6.17 -13.00
C ILE A 284 11.53 5.09 -12.94
N ASP A 285 10.47 5.29 -12.17
CA ASP A 285 9.33 4.38 -12.14
C ASP A 285 8.71 4.24 -13.53
N LYS A 286 8.56 3.00 -13.99
CA LYS A 286 8.07 2.70 -15.34
C LYS A 286 6.62 3.14 -15.57
N GLN A 287 5.79 3.14 -14.53
CA GLN A 287 4.36 3.42 -14.63
C GLN A 287 4.08 4.92 -14.41
N THR A 288 4.70 5.54 -13.41
CA THR A 288 4.39 6.92 -13.00
C THR A 288 5.39 7.95 -13.49
N GLY A 289 6.59 7.53 -13.93
CA GLY A 289 7.65 8.44 -14.31
C GLY A 289 8.33 9.12 -13.12
N LEU A 290 8.05 8.70 -11.88
CA LEU A 290 8.68 9.25 -10.68
C LEU A 290 10.17 8.87 -10.61
N LEU A 291 11.04 9.82 -10.25
CA LEU A 291 12.43 9.50 -9.95
C LEU A 291 12.51 8.64 -8.68
N LEU A 292 13.03 7.42 -8.79
CA LEU A 292 13.22 6.54 -7.64
C LEU A 292 14.61 6.71 -7.02
N ASN A 293 15.62 6.84 -7.89
CA ASN A 293 17.00 6.95 -7.48
C ASN A 293 17.81 7.80 -8.46
N GLU A 294 18.79 8.50 -7.93
CA GLU A 294 19.83 9.18 -8.69
C GLU A 294 21.17 9.00 -7.97
N LYS A 295 22.20 8.59 -8.72
CA LYS A 295 23.54 8.35 -8.21
C LYS A 295 24.57 9.00 -9.13
N PHE A 296 25.54 9.69 -8.53
CA PHE A 296 26.69 10.24 -9.24
C PHE A 296 27.90 9.30 -9.08
N GLU A 297 28.56 8.94 -10.19
CA GLU A 297 29.68 8.00 -10.21
C GLU A 297 31.06 8.67 -10.30
N LYS A 298 31.16 9.88 -10.86
CA LYS A 298 32.43 10.63 -10.94
C LYS A 298 32.40 11.86 -10.05
N THR A 299 33.22 11.82 -8.99
CA THR A 299 33.40 12.88 -8.00
C THR A 299 34.31 14.00 -8.53
N GLU A 300 33.98 14.60 -9.67
CA GLU A 300 34.51 15.93 -9.96
C GLU A 300 33.72 16.95 -9.14
N ILE A 301 34.45 17.85 -8.50
CA ILE A 301 34.01 18.78 -7.46
C ILE A 301 32.83 19.61 -7.97
N THR A 302 31.62 19.11 -7.74
CA THR A 302 30.38 19.86 -7.88
C THR A 302 29.68 19.81 -6.54
N THR A 303 28.96 20.88 -6.23
CA THR A 303 28.18 21.09 -5.00
C THR A 303 26.95 20.18 -4.90
N ASN A 304 26.95 19.04 -5.59
CA ASN A 304 25.80 18.18 -5.79
C ASN A 304 25.82 16.98 -4.82
N TRP A 305 24.65 16.45 -4.48
CA TRP A 305 24.50 15.23 -3.67
C TRP A 305 25.07 14.03 -4.43
N GLU A 306 25.70 13.10 -3.71
CA GLU A 306 26.25 11.88 -4.30
C GLU A 306 25.13 10.88 -4.64
N LYS A 307 24.11 10.83 -3.79
CA LYS A 307 22.97 9.94 -3.94
C LYS A 307 21.68 10.65 -3.53
N THR A 308 20.65 10.51 -4.35
CA THR A 308 19.26 10.82 -4.01
C THR A 308 18.44 9.53 -4.10
N SER A 309 17.58 9.29 -3.12
CA SER A 309 16.64 8.17 -3.14
C SER A 309 15.30 8.56 -2.57
N VAL A 310 14.22 8.11 -3.20
CA VAL A 310 12.88 8.25 -2.65
C VAL A 310 12.77 7.48 -1.33
N LEU A 311 12.16 8.12 -0.33
CA LEU A 311 11.84 7.52 0.97
C LEU A 311 10.37 7.10 1.03
N GLN A 312 9.47 7.99 0.63
CA GLN A 312 8.02 7.78 0.70
C GLN A 312 7.30 8.69 -0.29
N THR A 313 6.17 8.24 -0.82
CA THR A 313 5.30 9.00 -1.73
C THR A 313 3.92 8.36 -1.75
N ASN A 314 2.89 9.15 -2.04
CA ASN A 314 1.55 8.67 -2.40
C ASN A 314 1.38 8.50 -3.92
N VAL A 315 2.43 8.72 -4.73
CA VAL A 315 2.35 8.65 -6.19
C VAL A 315 1.96 7.25 -6.70
N PHE A 316 2.26 6.22 -5.91
CA PHE A 316 1.92 4.82 -6.22
C PHE A 316 0.57 4.38 -5.66
N GLU A 317 -0.09 5.25 -4.89
CA GLU A 317 -1.47 5.03 -4.52
C GLU A 317 -2.27 5.25 -5.81
N GLU A 318 -2.73 4.15 -6.43
CA GLU A 318 -3.94 4.21 -7.25
C GLU A 318 -5.01 4.91 -6.40
N SER A 319 -5.96 5.62 -6.99
CA SER A 319 -7.00 6.36 -6.26
C SER A 319 -7.91 5.48 -5.37
N GLU A 320 -7.51 4.24 -5.09
CA GLU A 320 -8.07 3.29 -4.12
C GLU A 320 -6.98 2.67 -3.22
N GLY A 321 -5.95 3.44 -2.85
CA GLY A 321 -4.89 3.04 -1.92
C GLY A 321 -5.20 3.46 -0.49
N ILE A 322 -5.89 2.61 0.25
CA ILE A 322 -6.17 2.76 1.68
C ILE A 322 -4.85 2.79 2.46
N GLN A 323 -4.46 3.97 2.94
CA GLN A 323 -3.39 4.10 3.94
C GLN A 323 -3.92 3.58 5.30
N TYR A 324 -3.65 2.31 5.61
CA TYR A 324 -4.02 1.68 6.89
C TYR A 324 -3.25 2.21 8.09
N HIS A 325 -2.14 2.93 7.88
CA HIS A 325 -1.24 3.32 8.97
C HIS A 325 -1.66 4.59 9.73
N ASP A 326 -2.77 5.24 9.32
CA ASP A 326 -3.32 6.43 9.98
C ASP A 326 -4.86 6.51 9.82
N LEU A 327 -5.57 5.39 9.91
CA LEU A 327 -7.04 5.38 9.91
C LEU A 327 -7.54 6.03 11.21
N LYS A 328 -7.67 7.36 11.20
CA LYS A 328 -8.12 8.18 12.34
C LYS A 328 -9.60 8.46 12.18
N ILE A 329 -10.43 7.59 12.74
CA ILE A 329 -11.85 7.88 12.86
C ILE A 329 -12.01 8.91 13.99
N PRO A 330 -12.61 10.08 13.74
CA PRO A 330 -12.80 11.06 14.79
C PRO A 330 -13.63 10.45 15.93
N ALA A 331 -13.18 10.63 17.18
CA ALA A 331 -13.86 10.02 18.33
C ALA A 331 -15.35 10.43 18.45
N TRP A 332 -15.71 11.62 17.97
CA TRP A 332 -17.11 12.10 17.95
C TRP A 332 -18.00 11.26 17.02
N TRP A 333 -17.43 10.60 16.01
CA TRP A 333 -18.18 9.78 15.06
C TRP A 333 -18.77 8.54 15.73
N LYS A 334 -18.11 8.00 16.77
CA LYS A 334 -18.66 6.89 17.57
C LYS A 334 -20.03 7.22 18.15
N THR A 335 -20.26 8.47 18.56
CA THR A 335 -21.57 8.91 19.06
C THR A 335 -22.64 8.84 17.98
N SER A 336 -22.33 9.29 16.75
CA SER A 336 -23.26 9.20 15.62
C SER A 336 -23.57 7.76 15.23
N ALA A 337 -22.56 6.89 15.22
CA ALA A 337 -22.74 5.47 14.98
C ALA A 337 -23.54 4.76 16.09
N MET A 338 -23.34 5.16 17.35
CA MET A 338 -24.13 4.65 18.48
C MET A 338 -25.60 5.06 18.37
N TRP A 339 -25.90 6.30 17.98
CA TRP A 339 -27.27 6.73 17.72
C TRP A 339 -27.94 5.93 16.60
N PHE A 340 -27.19 5.57 15.57
CA PHE A 340 -27.68 4.69 14.52
C PHE A 340 -28.00 3.30 15.07
N THR A 341 -27.09 2.67 15.80
CA THR A 341 -27.31 1.32 16.35
C THR A 341 -28.43 1.28 17.41
N GLU A 342 -28.65 2.37 18.13
CA GLU A 342 -29.77 2.51 19.10
C GLU A 342 -31.10 2.89 18.44
N GLY A 343 -31.14 3.08 17.12
CA GLY A 343 -32.34 3.46 16.38
C GLY A 343 -32.80 4.90 16.61
N LEU A 344 -31.91 5.78 17.12
CA LEU A 344 -32.16 7.20 17.32
C LEU A 344 -32.04 8.01 16.02
N THR A 345 -31.27 7.51 15.06
CA THR A 345 -31.17 8.03 13.68
C THR A 345 -31.54 6.94 12.69
N SER A 346 -32.19 7.31 11.59
CA SER A 346 -32.55 6.37 10.53
C SER A 346 -31.32 5.87 9.74
N GLU A 347 -31.48 4.73 9.04
CA GLU A 347 -30.45 4.19 8.14
C GLU A 347 -30.07 5.21 7.05
N ASP A 348 -31.06 5.87 6.44
CA ASP A 348 -30.83 6.88 5.41
C ASP A 348 -30.02 8.09 5.92
N GLU A 349 -30.30 8.55 7.14
CA GLU A 349 -29.54 9.65 7.78
C GLU A 349 -28.10 9.23 8.07
N TYR A 350 -27.90 8.01 8.57
CA TYR A 350 -26.58 7.47 8.87
C TYR A 350 -25.74 7.26 7.59
N VAL A 351 -26.36 6.71 6.53
CA VAL A 351 -25.74 6.52 5.21
C VAL A 351 -25.33 7.86 4.61
N GLN A 352 -26.22 8.86 4.61
CA GLN A 352 -25.89 10.21 4.11
C GLN A 352 -24.75 10.87 4.90
N ALA A 353 -24.71 10.69 6.22
CA ALA A 353 -23.63 11.20 7.05
C ALA A 353 -22.29 10.51 6.74
N LEU A 354 -22.30 9.19 6.52
CA LEU A 354 -21.14 8.42 6.06
C LEU A 354 -20.65 8.88 4.69
N GLU A 355 -21.55 9.03 3.72
CA GLU A 355 -21.23 9.55 2.40
C GLU A 355 -20.55 10.91 2.51
N TYR A 356 -21.11 11.83 3.29
CA TYR A 356 -20.51 13.14 3.53
C TYR A 356 -19.11 13.04 4.17
N MET A 357 -18.91 12.17 5.15
CA MET A 357 -17.59 11.98 5.77
C MET A 357 -16.54 11.47 4.80
N ILE A 358 -16.92 10.55 3.92
CA ILE A 358 -16.05 10.02 2.87
C ILE A 358 -15.76 11.11 1.83
N GLU A 359 -16.79 11.84 1.37
CA GLU A 359 -16.67 12.97 0.44
C GLU A 359 -15.73 14.06 0.97
N LYS A 360 -15.78 14.35 2.27
CA LYS A 360 -14.90 15.34 2.93
C LYS A 360 -13.55 14.79 3.38
N ARG A 361 -13.24 13.52 3.09
CA ARG A 361 -12.02 12.83 3.53
C ARG A 361 -11.81 12.89 5.05
N ILE A 362 -12.91 12.96 5.82
CA ILE A 362 -12.90 12.84 7.29
C ILE A 362 -12.74 11.37 7.67
N LEU A 363 -13.37 10.49 6.89
CA LEU A 363 -13.17 9.05 6.94
C LEU A 363 -12.48 8.63 5.64
N ILE A 364 -11.29 8.04 5.76
CA ILE A 364 -10.56 7.42 4.63
C ILE A 364 -10.71 5.92 4.85
N VAL A 365 -11.53 5.28 4.01
CA VAL A 365 -11.89 3.86 4.15
C VAL A 365 -11.15 3.05 3.13
#